data_AF-A0A1Z9F300-F1
#
_entry.id   AF-A0A1Z9F300-F1
#
_cell.length_a   1.000
_cell.length_b   1.000
_cell.length_c   1.000
_cell.angle_alpha   90.00
_cell.angle_beta   90.00
_cell.angle_gamma   90.00
#
_symmetry.space_group_name_H-M   'P 1'
#
loop_
_entity.id
_entity.type
_entity.pdbx_description
1 polymer ?
#
loop_
_entity_poly.entity_id
_entity_poly.type
_entity_poly.pdbx_seq_one_letter_code
_entity_poly.pdbx_strand_id
1 'polypeptide(L)' 'MEGNIISFKVFVNSKGILMSEYSKLPVEKVTSVFNESDTPLIKKVLSEVERKVGDLHEQLEKELDALN' A
#
# COMPACT_ATOMS: atom_id res chain seq x y z
N MET A 1 -4.38 -18.69 8.90
CA MET A 1 -3.40 -17.58 8.94
C MET A 1 -3.55 -16.81 7.64
N GLU A 2 -3.49 -15.49 7.69
CA GLU A 2 -3.61 -14.61 6.53
C GLU A 2 -2.35 -13.76 6.39
N GLY A 3 -2.03 -13.33 5.17
CA GLY A 3 -0.88 -12.47 4.87
C GLY A 3 -1.32 -11.25 4.07
N ASN A 4 -1.03 -10.05 4.58
CA ASN A 4 -1.27 -8.81 3.86
C ASN A 4 -0.14 -8.56 2.85
N ILE A 5 -0.49 -8.31 1.59
CA ILE A 5 0.47 -8.03 0.51
C ILE A 5 0.37 -6.59 -0.02
N ILE A 6 -0.70 -5.87 0.29
CA ILE A 6 -0.88 -4.46 -0.04
C ILE A 6 -1.97 -3.85 0.84
N SER A 7 -1.69 -2.70 1.44
CA SER A 7 -2.64 -1.98 2.27
C SER A 7 -2.48 -0.49 2.12
N PHE A 8 -3.62 0.19 2.14
CA PHE A 8 -3.74 1.63 2.35
C PHE A 8 -4.66 1.85 3.55
N LYS A 9 -4.23 2.67 4.50
CA LYS A 9 -4.97 2.93 5.74
C LYS A 9 -4.95 4.41 6.05
N VAL A 10 -6.10 4.97 6.40
CA VAL A 10 -6.22 6.30 7.00
C VAL A 10 -6.63 6.12 8.46
N PHE A 11 -5.94 6.80 9.37
CA PHE A 11 -6.15 6.63 10.81
C PHE A 11 -5.75 7.87 11.58
N VAL A 12 -6.21 7.98 12.82
CA VAL A 12 -5.79 9.02 13.77
C VAL A 12 -4.81 8.38 14.76
N ASN A 13 -3.62 8.96 14.92
CA ASN A 13 -2.62 8.44 15.84
C ASN A 13 -2.95 8.80 17.31
N SER A 14 -2.13 8.33 18.25
CA SER A 14 -2.33 8.59 19.69
C SER A 14 -2.27 10.07 20.10
N LYS A 15 -1.78 10.95 19.22
CA LYS A 15 -1.73 12.41 19.43
C LYS A 15 -2.93 13.13 18.82
N GLY A 16 -3.90 12.41 18.24
CA GLY A 16 -5.04 13.01 17.56
C GLY A 16 -4.75 13.49 16.14
N ILE A 17 -3.57 13.17 15.58
CA ILE A 17 -3.16 13.62 14.24
C ILE A 17 -3.64 12.61 13.20
N LEU A 18 -4.32 13.10 12.16
CA LEU A 18 -4.73 12.31 11.00
C LEU A 18 -3.49 11.91 10.18
N MET A 19 -3.38 10.63 9.87
CA MET A 19 -2.26 10.06 9.11
C MET A 19 -2.79 9.10 8.05
N SER A 20 -2.00 8.89 7.00
CA SER A 20 -2.19 7.79 6.06
C SER A 20 -0.94 6.90 6.03
N GLU A 21 -1.12 5.62 5.77
CA GLU A 21 -0.04 4.64 5.59
C GLU A 21 -0.32 3.82 4.33
N TYR A 22 0.72 3.63 3.52
CA TYR A 22 0.71 2.74 2.37
C TYR A 22 1.86 1.74 2.46
N SER A 23 1.55 0.46 2.28
CA SER A 23 2.54 -0.62 2.30
C SER A 23 2.19 -1.66 1.26
N LYS A 24 3.21 -2.25 0.63
CA LYS A 24 3.05 -3.32 -0.36
C LYS A 24 4.22 -4.28 -0.35
N LEU A 25 3.96 -5.52 -0.76
CA LEU A 25 5.01 -6.47 -1.13
C LEU A 25 5.72 -5.95 -2.39
N PRO A 26 7.05 -5.78 -2.38
CA PRO A 26 7.78 -5.36 -3.58
C PRO A 26 7.59 -6.37 -4.71
N VAL A 27 7.35 -5.87 -5.93
CA VAL A 27 7.00 -6.69 -7.11
C VAL A 27 8.10 -7.69 -7.44
N GLU A 28 9.36 -7.31 -7.22
CA GLU A 28 10.56 -8.14 -7.39
C GLU A 28 10.65 -9.28 -6.37
N LYS A 29 9.96 -9.19 -5.23
CA LYS A 29 9.91 -10.23 -4.20
C LYS A 29 8.75 -11.21 -4.39
N VAL A 30 7.81 -10.94 -5.30
CA VAL A 30 6.64 -11.82 -5.50
C VAL A 30 7.06 -13.25 -5.86
N THR A 31 8.07 -13.40 -6.72
CA THR A 31 8.57 -14.73 -7.16
C THR A 31 9.31 -15.50 -6.07
N SER A 32 9.74 -14.84 -4.98
CA SER A 32 10.36 -15.54 -3.84
C SER A 32 9.34 -15.97 -2.78
N VAL A 33 8.08 -15.54 -2.92
CA VAL A 33 7.00 -15.83 -1.94
C VAL A 33 5.92 -16.71 -2.56
N PHE A 34 5.59 -16.49 -3.84
CA PHE A 34 4.53 -17.20 -4.56
C PHE A 34 5.12 -18.09 -5.65
N ASN A 35 4.39 -19.15 -6.00
CA ASN A 35 4.75 -20.02 -7.11
C ASN A 35 4.66 -19.28 -8.47
N GLU A 36 5.22 -19.88 -9.52
CA GLU A 36 5.25 -19.28 -10.85
C GLU A 36 3.85 -19.10 -11.45
N SER A 37 2.90 -19.99 -11.16
CA SER A 37 1.53 -19.92 -11.68
C SER A 37 0.72 -18.76 -11.09
N ASP A 38 0.95 -18.41 -9.82
CA ASP A 38 0.21 -17.36 -9.12
C ASP A 38 0.85 -15.98 -9.32
N THR A 39 2.17 -15.95 -9.59
CA THR A 39 2.95 -14.72 -9.74
C THR A 39 2.31 -13.68 -10.68
N PRO A 40 1.85 -14.02 -11.90
CA PRO A 40 1.23 -13.04 -12.80
C PRO A 40 -0.01 -12.38 -12.20
N LEU A 41 -0.85 -13.17 -11.51
CA LEU A 41 -2.07 -12.67 -10.87
C LEU A 41 -1.73 -11.76 -9.69
N ILE A 42 -0.81 -12.17 -8.83
CA ILE A 42 -0.38 -11.37 -7.67
C ILE A 42 0.23 -10.04 -8.12
N LYS A 43 1.13 -10.06 -9.11
CA LYS A 43 1.71 -8.82 -9.67
C LYS A 43 0.63 -7.90 -10.24
N LYS A 44 -0.35 -8.45 -10.96
CA LYS A 44 -1.47 -7.67 -11.49
C LYS A 44 -2.28 -7.00 -10.37
N VAL A 45 -2.61 -7.73 -9.31
CA VAL A 45 -3.34 -7.18 -8.16
C VAL A 45 -2.56 -6.05 -7.49
N LEU A 46 -1.26 -6.25 -7.23
CA LEU A 46 -0.40 -5.23 -6.62
C LEU A 46 -0.37 -3.95 -7.46
N SER A 47 -0.15 -4.07 -8.78
CA SER A 47 -0.11 -2.92 -9.69
C SER A 47 -1.45 -2.19 -9.81
N GLU A 48 -2.57 -2.94 -9.85
CA GLU A 48 -3.91 -2.37 -9.96
C GLU A 48 -4.32 -1.59 -8.71
N VAL A 49 -3.98 -2.09 -7.53
CA VAL A 49 -4.24 -1.39 -6.26
C VAL A 49 -3.31 -0.19 -6.13
N GLU A 50 -2.00 -0.36 -6.42
CA GLU A 50 -1.01 0.72 -6.38
C GLU A 50 -1.44 1.93 -7.22
N ARG A 51 -1.90 1.71 -8.46
CA ARG A 51 -2.37 2.81 -9.33
C ARG A 51 -3.54 3.59 -8.73
N LYS A 52 -4.32 3.00 -7.82
CA LYS A 52 -5.49 3.64 -7.21
C LYS A 52 -5.16 4.36 -5.92
N VAL A 53 -4.25 3.81 -5.11
CA VAL A 53 -4.01 4.29 -3.74
C VAL A 53 -2.62 4.91 -3.53
N GLY A 54 -1.67 4.67 -4.44
CA GLY A 54 -0.33 5.25 -4.37
C GLY A 54 -0.38 6.78 -4.50
N ASP A 55 -0.99 7.27 -5.59
CA ASP A 55 -1.16 8.72 -5.82
C ASP A 55 -1.99 9.38 -4.72
N LEU A 56 -3.02 8.69 -4.23
CA LEU A 56 -3.87 9.18 -3.14
C LEU A 56 -3.08 9.32 -1.83
N HIS A 57 -2.23 8.35 -1.50
CA HIS A 57 -1.37 8.43 -0.32
C HIS A 57 -0.43 9.62 -0.39
N GLU A 58 0.26 9.81 -1.52
CA GLU A 58 1.17 10.95 -1.72
C GLU A 58 0.43 12.30 -1.63
N GLN A 59 -0.78 12.39 -2.18
CA GLN A 59 -1.63 13.58 -2.07
C GLN A 59 -2.00 13.89 -0.62
N LEU A 60 -2.46 12.87 0.13
CA LEU A 60 -2.83 13.03 1.53
C LEU A 60 -1.63 13.41 2.40
N GLU A 61 -0.46 12.82 2.18
CA GLU A 61 0.75 13.22 2.92
C GLU A 61 1.08 14.70 2.69
N LYS A 62 1.02 15.18 1.44
CA LYS A 62 1.26 16.61 1.12
C LYS A 62 0.23 17.54 1.77
N GLU A 63 -1.05 17.17 1.75
CA GLU A 63 -2.11 17.96 2.37
C GLU A 63 -1.98 17.99 3.90
N LEU A 64 -1.64 16.86 4.52
CA LEU A 64 -1.42 16.75 5.96
C LEU A 64 -0.17 17.53 6.41
N ASP A 65 0.91 17.48 5.63
CA ASP A 65 2.12 18.26 5.90
C ASP A 65 1.87 19.76 5.79
N ALA A 66 1.01 20.21 4.87
CA ALA A 66 0.65 21.63 4.74
C ALA A 66 -0.22 22.16 5.90
N LEU A 67 -0.84 21.28 6.69
CA LEU A 67 -1.68 21.63 7.84
C LEU A 67 -0.92 21.66 9.17
N ASN A 68 0.32 21.14 9.21
CA ASN A 68 1.18 21.08 10.39
C ASN A 68 2.24 22.19 10.39
#